data_AF-A0A0A1TM26-F1
#
_entry.id   AF-A0A0A1TM26-F1
#
_cell.length_a   1.000
_cell.length_b   1.000
_cell.length_c   1.000
_cell.angle_alpha   90.00
_cell.angle_beta   90.00
_cell.angle_gamma   90.00
#
_symmetry.space_group_name_H-M   'P 1'
#
loop_
_entity.id
_entity.type
_entity.pdbx_description
1 polymer ?
#
loop_
_entity_poly.entity_id
_entity_poly.type
_entity_poly.pdbx_seq_one_letter_code
_entity_poly.pdbx_strand_id
1 'polypeptide(L)'
;MSSGLTRRRGGAAPGGAANEAEGSNNTAPKKDTGNSAPETSYENSENGHKIAFDPRDMSESAERSKQPKLTLMEEVLLLGLKDKQGYLSFWNDNISYALRGCIVLELAFRGRISMEKDPSRRRFSPADRNIEVIDDSLTGEVLLDEALKMMKQSEKMSVSSWIDLMSGETWNLMKIGYQLKQVRERLAKGLVDKGILRTEKRNFLLFDMATHPVADGGAKEELRRRVRNILTQRTVVINGSQFLPENLDFRYLRSVCMVCAAYAANVLENALSTMGHEARERAFAQTDELLADYSQWPFGKKATGNGIGANLPQVIAEEISKSKDKELQMEVVVACLSVFTRLDSLL
;
A
#
# COMPACT_ATOMS: atom_id res chain seq x y z
N MET A 1 -56.55 -8.88 -14.12
CA MET A 1 -55.94 -7.82 -14.94
C MET A 1 -54.44 -7.95 -14.79
N SER A 2 -53.75 -8.38 -15.86
CA SER A 2 -52.30 -8.62 -15.89
C SER A 2 -51.70 -7.76 -16.99
N SER A 3 -50.64 -7.02 -16.68
CA SER A 3 -49.83 -6.18 -17.58
C SER A 3 -48.49 -5.95 -16.87
N GLY A 4 -47.30 -6.07 -17.46
CA GLY A 4 -46.90 -6.41 -18.83
C GLY A 4 -45.38 -6.29 -18.88
N LEU A 5 -44.68 -7.39 -19.20
CA LEU A 5 -43.25 -7.41 -19.52
C LEU A 5 -43.09 -7.25 -21.03
N THR A 6 -42.53 -6.13 -21.49
CA THR A 6 -42.32 -5.86 -22.92
C THR A 6 -40.93 -6.32 -23.35
N ARG A 7 -40.88 -7.40 -24.12
CA ARG A 7 -39.70 -7.93 -24.81
C ARG A 7 -39.75 -7.46 -26.27
N ARG A 8 -38.88 -6.53 -26.68
CA ARG A 8 -38.82 -6.07 -28.08
C ARG A 8 -37.78 -6.87 -28.86
N ARG A 9 -38.27 -7.71 -29.77
CA ARG A 9 -37.51 -8.51 -30.75
C ARG A 9 -37.22 -7.65 -31.97
N GLY A 10 -36.01 -7.79 -32.53
CA GLY A 10 -35.56 -7.14 -33.76
C GLY A 10 -36.38 -7.57 -34.98
N GLY A 11 -36.64 -6.60 -35.86
CA GLY A 11 -37.25 -6.80 -37.16
C GLY A 11 -36.21 -6.56 -38.26
N ALA A 12 -36.12 -7.53 -39.17
CA ALA A 12 -35.43 -7.43 -40.45
C ALA A 12 -36.46 -7.69 -41.55
N ALA A 13 -36.49 -6.85 -42.59
CA ALA A 13 -36.99 -7.10 -43.97
C ALA A 13 -36.73 -5.84 -44.86
N PRO A 14 -36.89 -5.86 -46.20
CA PRO A 14 -35.78 -6.08 -47.14
C PRO A 14 -35.69 -5.02 -48.28
N GLY A 15 -34.84 -5.30 -49.27
CA GLY A 15 -34.29 -4.39 -50.29
C GLY A 15 -35.22 -3.77 -51.34
N GLY A 16 -34.64 -2.80 -52.06
CA GLY A 16 -35.15 -2.11 -53.26
C GLY A 16 -34.04 -1.25 -53.87
N ALA A 17 -33.98 -1.15 -55.20
CA ALA A 17 -32.75 -1.01 -56.00
C ALA A 17 -32.45 0.38 -56.61
N ALA A 18 -31.18 0.54 -57.03
CA ALA A 18 -30.60 1.28 -58.17
C ALA A 18 -30.69 2.82 -58.29
N ASN A 19 -29.53 3.52 -58.32
CA ASN A 19 -28.97 4.15 -59.54
C ASN A 19 -27.60 4.85 -59.29
N GLU A 20 -26.93 5.14 -60.40
CA GLU A 20 -25.48 5.33 -60.61
C GLU A 20 -24.88 6.72 -60.30
N ALA A 21 -23.53 6.71 -60.26
CA ALA A 21 -22.56 7.68 -60.80
C ALA A 21 -21.98 8.85 -59.94
N GLU A 22 -20.65 8.74 -59.79
CA GLU A 22 -19.58 9.75 -59.81
C GLU A 22 -19.31 10.71 -58.62
N GLY A 23 -18.12 10.53 -58.04
CA GLY A 23 -17.10 11.59 -57.92
C GLY A 23 -17.03 12.40 -56.62
N SER A 24 -16.03 12.08 -55.77
CA SER A 24 -15.08 13.04 -55.16
C SER A 24 -14.56 12.56 -53.79
N ASN A 25 -13.24 12.66 -53.64
CA ASN A 25 -12.44 12.39 -52.44
C ASN A 25 -12.97 13.08 -51.18
N ASN A 26 -13.05 12.32 -50.08
CA ASN A 26 -12.79 12.85 -48.74
C ASN A 26 -12.35 11.74 -47.77
N THR A 27 -11.06 11.78 -47.43
CA THR A 27 -10.43 11.04 -46.34
C THR A 27 -10.95 11.48 -44.98
N ALA A 28 -11.56 10.56 -44.24
CA ALA A 28 -11.90 10.68 -42.82
C ALA A 28 -11.67 9.31 -42.11
N PRO A 29 -11.45 9.29 -40.80
CA PRO A 29 -10.41 8.45 -40.17
C PRO A 29 -10.84 7.00 -39.90
N LYS A 30 -9.87 6.08 -40.00
CA LYS A 30 -9.98 4.70 -39.51
C LYS A 30 -10.31 4.72 -38.02
N LYS A 31 -11.53 4.30 -37.68
CA LYS A 31 -11.94 3.99 -36.31
C LYS A 31 -11.39 2.59 -35.99
N ASP A 32 -10.26 2.56 -35.32
CA ASP A 32 -9.64 1.34 -34.80
C ASP A 32 -10.58 0.75 -33.74
N THR A 33 -11.41 -0.20 -34.16
CA THR A 33 -12.26 -0.97 -33.27
C THR A 33 -11.40 -2.09 -32.71
N GLY A 34 -10.62 -1.74 -31.69
CA GLY A 34 -9.95 -2.71 -30.82
C GLY A 34 -11.01 -3.63 -30.23
N ASN A 35 -11.16 -4.78 -30.86
CA ASN A 35 -12.07 -5.83 -30.49
C ASN A 35 -11.52 -6.55 -29.25
N SER A 36 -11.59 -5.91 -28.09
CA SER A 36 -11.37 -6.59 -26.80
C SER A 36 -12.63 -7.37 -26.43
N ALA A 37 -12.84 -8.50 -27.11
CA ALA A 37 -13.70 -9.54 -26.58
C ALA A 37 -13.02 -10.11 -25.32
N PRO A 38 -13.75 -10.32 -24.20
CA PRO A 38 -13.17 -11.00 -23.04
C PRO A 38 -12.78 -12.42 -23.46
N GLU A 39 -11.48 -12.73 -23.43
CA GLU A 39 -11.01 -14.10 -23.64
C GLU A 39 -11.52 -14.93 -22.45
N THR A 40 -12.39 -15.90 -22.72
CA THR A 40 -12.86 -16.84 -21.70
C THR A 40 -12.05 -18.12 -21.85
N SER A 41 -11.24 -18.43 -20.85
CA SER A 41 -10.45 -19.66 -20.77
C SER A 41 -11.16 -20.66 -19.87
N TYR A 42 -10.89 -21.95 -20.07
CA TYR A 42 -11.55 -23.04 -19.36
C TYR A 42 -10.50 -23.97 -18.74
N GLU A 43 -10.55 -24.18 -17.43
CA GLU A 43 -9.84 -25.27 -16.77
C GLU A 43 -10.77 -26.47 -16.54
N ASN A 44 -10.23 -27.68 -16.71
CA ASN A 44 -10.93 -28.92 -16.34
C ASN A 44 -10.72 -29.15 -14.83
N SER A 45 -11.75 -28.88 -14.03
CA SER A 45 -11.78 -29.36 -12.64
C SER A 45 -11.90 -30.89 -12.61
N GLU A 46 -11.26 -31.55 -11.64
CA GLU A 46 -11.30 -33.01 -11.40
C GLU A 46 -12.73 -33.58 -11.35
N ASN A 47 -13.74 -32.74 -11.06
CA ASN A 47 -15.16 -33.13 -11.01
C ASN A 47 -15.96 -32.81 -12.30
N GLY A 48 -15.30 -32.58 -13.44
CA GLY A 48 -15.96 -32.43 -14.74
C GLY A 48 -16.77 -31.13 -14.92
N HIS A 49 -16.71 -30.20 -13.98
CA HIS A 49 -17.26 -28.85 -14.14
C HIS A 49 -16.23 -27.96 -14.85
N LYS A 50 -16.62 -27.44 -16.02
CA LYS A 50 -15.85 -26.43 -16.75
C LYS A 50 -16.11 -25.07 -16.12
N ILE A 51 -15.13 -24.53 -15.42
CA ILE A 51 -15.20 -23.18 -14.85
C ILE A 51 -14.70 -22.24 -15.94
N ALA A 52 -15.60 -21.41 -16.45
CA ALA A 52 -15.24 -20.32 -17.36
C ALA A 52 -14.58 -19.21 -16.54
N PHE A 53 -13.41 -18.79 -16.97
CA PHE A 53 -12.54 -17.90 -16.21
C PHE A 53 -11.79 -16.96 -17.17
N ASP A 54 -11.75 -15.65 -16.91
CA ASP A 54 -11.00 -14.68 -17.71
C ASP A 54 -9.52 -14.75 -17.30
N PRO A 55 -8.56 -15.07 -18.19
CA PRO A 55 -7.12 -15.16 -17.89
C PRO A 55 -6.56 -14.06 -17.00
N ARG A 56 -7.12 -12.83 -17.11
CA ARG A 56 -6.73 -11.69 -16.29
C ARG A 56 -7.09 -11.85 -14.82
N ASP A 57 -8.23 -12.48 -14.52
CA ASP A 57 -8.69 -12.72 -13.15
C ASP A 57 -7.74 -13.67 -12.38
N MET A 58 -7.01 -14.59 -13.05
CA MET A 58 -6.08 -15.52 -12.38
C MET A 58 -4.73 -14.85 -12.21
N SER A 59 -4.29 -14.03 -13.17
CA SER A 59 -3.09 -13.22 -12.97
C SER A 59 -3.28 -12.24 -11.81
N GLU A 60 -4.43 -11.58 -11.73
CA GLU A 60 -4.77 -10.68 -10.62
C GLU A 60 -4.91 -11.44 -9.29
N SER A 61 -5.55 -12.63 -9.29
CA SER A 61 -5.65 -13.49 -8.11
C SER A 61 -4.28 -14.00 -7.62
N ALA A 62 -3.41 -14.43 -8.54
CA ALA A 62 -2.07 -14.89 -8.22
C ALA A 62 -1.18 -13.77 -7.69
N GLU A 63 -1.28 -12.56 -8.26
CA GLU A 63 -0.56 -11.40 -7.76
C GLU A 63 -1.07 -10.96 -6.39
N ARG A 64 -2.40 -10.94 -6.19
CA ARG A 64 -3.03 -10.63 -4.91
C ARG A 64 -2.67 -11.64 -3.83
N SER A 65 -2.50 -12.91 -4.19
CA SER A 65 -2.08 -13.98 -3.26
C SER A 65 -0.62 -13.84 -2.79
N LYS A 66 0.22 -13.12 -3.55
CA LYS A 66 1.61 -12.81 -3.18
C LYS A 66 1.70 -11.62 -2.22
N GLN A 67 0.66 -10.80 -2.11
CA GLN A 67 0.67 -9.61 -1.25
C GLN A 67 0.19 -9.95 0.18
N PRO A 68 0.66 -9.23 1.21
CA PRO A 68 0.13 -9.39 2.55
C PRO A 68 -1.34 -8.96 2.58
N LYS A 69 -2.12 -9.60 3.46
CA LYS A 69 -3.55 -9.29 3.65
C LYS A 69 -3.77 -7.84 4.09
N LEU A 70 -2.82 -7.27 4.83
CA LEU A 70 -2.84 -5.89 5.31
C LEU A 70 -1.73 -5.08 4.65
N THR A 71 -2.05 -3.86 4.27
CA THR A 71 -1.09 -2.85 3.83
C THR A 71 -0.36 -2.25 5.04
N LEU A 72 0.82 -1.66 4.82
CA LEU A 72 1.54 -0.94 5.87
C LEU A 72 0.69 0.18 6.51
N MET A 73 -0.12 0.88 5.70
CA MET A 73 -1.04 1.90 6.21
C MET A 73 -2.03 1.32 7.23
N GLU A 74 -2.60 0.16 6.93
CA GLU A 74 -3.57 -0.52 7.78
C GLU A 74 -2.92 -1.07 9.05
N GLU A 75 -1.70 -1.60 8.97
CA GLU A 75 -0.96 -2.07 10.15
C GLU A 75 -0.68 -0.91 11.13
N VAL A 76 -0.17 0.22 10.62
CA VAL A 76 0.09 1.42 11.44
C VAL A 76 -1.22 1.95 12.04
N LEU A 77 -2.30 2.00 11.25
CA LEU A 77 -3.62 2.39 11.74
C LEU A 77 -4.10 1.45 12.86
N LEU A 78 -3.94 0.14 12.69
CA LEU A 78 -4.38 -0.87 13.66
C LEU A 78 -3.64 -0.77 14.99
N LEU A 79 -2.34 -0.41 14.98
CA LEU A 79 -1.57 -0.11 16.19
C LEU A 79 -2.13 1.08 16.96
N GLY A 80 -2.60 2.12 16.26
CA GLY A 80 -3.18 3.32 16.86
C GLY A 80 -4.63 3.15 17.35
N LEU A 81 -5.35 2.12 16.90
CA LEU A 81 -6.76 1.90 17.25
C LEU A 81 -6.91 1.43 18.69
N LYS A 82 -8.04 1.74 19.35
CA LYS A 82 -8.43 1.09 20.61
C LYS A 82 -9.36 -0.10 20.36
N ASP A 83 -9.09 -1.21 21.02
CA ASP A 83 -9.69 -2.52 20.71
C ASP A 83 -11.22 -2.52 20.81
N LYS A 84 -11.77 -1.95 21.90
CA LYS A 84 -13.22 -1.92 22.17
C LYS A 84 -13.95 -0.72 21.59
N GLN A 85 -13.23 0.37 21.37
CA GLN A 85 -13.82 1.65 21.03
C GLN A 85 -13.88 1.90 19.51
N GLY A 86 -12.98 1.30 18.74
CA GLY A 86 -12.99 1.41 17.28
C GLY A 86 -12.65 2.80 16.74
N TYR A 87 -12.07 3.66 17.58
CA TYR A 87 -11.46 4.92 17.18
C TYR A 87 -10.00 4.94 17.61
N LEU A 88 -9.20 5.75 16.91
CA LEU A 88 -7.79 5.95 17.23
C LEU A 88 -7.66 6.66 18.57
N SER A 89 -6.63 6.30 19.35
CA SER A 89 -6.31 7.01 20.59
C SER A 89 -6.11 8.51 20.33
N PHE A 90 -5.49 8.85 19.21
CA PHE A 90 -5.28 10.21 18.73
C PHE A 90 -5.05 10.18 17.21
N TRP A 91 -5.73 11.05 16.44
CA TRP A 91 -5.40 11.29 15.03
C TRP A 91 -4.77 12.66 14.94
N ASN A 92 -3.51 12.72 14.54
CA ASN A 92 -2.72 13.93 14.41
C ASN A 92 -2.06 14.00 13.02
N ASP A 93 -1.36 15.09 12.77
CA ASP A 93 -0.69 15.31 11.50
C ASP A 93 0.48 14.33 11.30
N ASN A 94 1.11 13.83 12.38
CA ASN A 94 2.17 12.82 12.31
C ASN A 94 1.68 11.49 11.74
N ILE A 95 0.60 10.90 12.27
CA ILE A 95 0.03 9.67 11.69
C ILE A 95 -0.49 9.93 10.28
N SER A 96 -1.11 11.09 10.05
CA SER A 96 -1.59 11.49 8.73
C SER A 96 -0.45 11.47 7.71
N TYR A 97 0.67 12.13 7.99
CA TYR A 97 1.84 12.24 7.13
C TYR A 97 2.58 10.91 6.98
N ALA A 98 2.80 10.18 8.09
CA ALA A 98 3.44 8.87 8.08
C ALA A 98 2.67 7.84 7.23
N LEU A 99 1.33 7.90 7.21
CA LEU A 99 0.50 7.04 6.35
C LEU A 99 0.74 7.32 4.85
N ARG A 100 1.06 8.56 4.45
CA ARG A 100 1.44 8.87 3.05
C ARG A 100 2.81 8.31 2.71
N GLY A 101 3.75 8.34 3.66
CA GLY A 101 5.01 7.60 3.51
C GLY A 101 4.78 6.09 3.36
N CYS A 102 3.86 5.52 4.14
CA CYS A 102 3.47 4.11 4.00
C CYS A 102 2.89 3.78 2.61
N ILE A 103 2.16 4.70 1.98
CA ILE A 103 1.68 4.53 0.59
C ILE A 103 2.86 4.39 -0.38
N VAL A 104 3.86 5.26 -0.27
CA VAL A 104 5.07 5.19 -1.11
C VAL A 104 5.85 3.90 -0.86
N LEU A 105 6.02 3.52 0.41
CA LEU A 105 6.65 2.23 0.79
C LEU A 105 5.92 1.04 0.17
N GLU A 106 4.59 1.01 0.29
CA GLU A 106 3.78 -0.09 -0.20
C GLU A 106 3.84 -0.20 -1.74
N LEU A 107 3.80 0.94 -2.46
CA LEU A 107 3.99 0.97 -3.91
C LEU A 107 5.39 0.46 -4.33
N ALA A 108 6.43 0.80 -3.57
CA ALA A 108 7.79 0.33 -3.83
C ALA A 108 7.92 -1.18 -3.59
N PHE A 109 7.38 -1.72 -2.48
CA PHE A 109 7.38 -3.16 -2.22
C PHE A 109 6.59 -3.97 -3.25
N ARG A 110 5.49 -3.39 -3.77
CA ARG A 110 4.69 -4.00 -4.85
C ARG A 110 5.34 -3.87 -6.22
N GLY A 111 6.47 -3.16 -6.34
CA GLY A 111 7.16 -2.98 -7.61
C GLY A 111 6.43 -2.08 -8.59
N ARG A 112 5.60 -1.14 -8.11
CA ARG A 112 4.88 -0.17 -8.95
C ARG A 112 5.72 1.08 -9.25
N ILE A 113 6.58 1.46 -8.32
CA ILE A 113 7.47 2.63 -8.44
C ILE A 113 8.92 2.26 -8.18
N SER A 114 9.84 2.99 -8.79
CA SER A 114 11.28 2.89 -8.52
C SER A 114 11.94 4.27 -8.53
N MET A 115 13.16 4.36 -8.02
CA MET A 115 13.99 5.55 -8.27
C MET A 115 14.22 5.74 -9.76
N GLU A 116 14.33 7.00 -10.18
CA GLU A 116 14.72 7.36 -11.54
C GLU A 116 16.09 6.76 -11.90
N LYS A 117 16.18 6.15 -13.08
CA LYS A 117 17.41 5.52 -13.60
C LYS A 117 18.46 6.53 -14.08
N ASP A 118 18.74 7.56 -13.28
CA ASP A 118 19.79 8.54 -13.52
C ASP A 118 20.91 8.40 -12.47
N PRO A 119 22.17 8.14 -12.87
CA PRO A 119 23.30 8.16 -11.95
C PRO A 119 23.49 9.50 -11.21
N SER A 120 23.07 10.61 -11.81
CA SER A 120 23.19 11.96 -11.23
C SER A 120 22.37 12.12 -9.94
N ARG A 121 21.33 11.30 -9.74
CA ARG A 121 20.46 11.30 -8.55
C ARG A 121 21.24 11.16 -7.24
N ARG A 122 22.40 10.47 -7.27
CA ARG A 122 23.23 10.21 -6.09
C ARG A 122 23.83 11.49 -5.49
N ARG A 123 23.77 12.61 -6.22
CA ARG A 123 24.13 13.95 -5.73
C ARG A 123 23.14 14.49 -4.69
N PHE A 124 21.89 14.01 -4.72
CA PHE A 124 20.84 14.43 -3.82
C PHE A 124 20.69 13.45 -2.64
N SER A 125 20.20 13.99 -1.52
CA SER A 125 19.77 13.20 -0.37
C SER A 125 18.70 12.18 -0.81
N PRO A 126 18.64 10.96 -0.22
CA PRO A 126 17.69 9.93 -0.64
C PRO A 126 16.24 10.42 -0.83
N ALA A 127 15.74 11.21 0.11
CA ALA A 127 14.37 11.73 0.07
C ALA A 127 14.10 12.73 -1.06
N ASP A 128 15.13 13.40 -1.57
CA ASP A 128 15.03 14.42 -2.63
C ASP A 128 15.27 13.81 -4.02
N ARG A 129 15.46 12.49 -4.10
CA ARG A 129 15.58 11.76 -5.37
C ARG A 129 14.21 11.52 -5.99
N ASN A 130 14.15 11.70 -7.30
CA ASN A 130 12.94 11.49 -8.08
C ASN A 130 12.57 10.01 -8.20
N ILE A 131 11.26 9.75 -8.16
CA ILE A 131 10.68 8.44 -8.44
C ILE A 131 9.91 8.44 -9.76
N GLU A 132 9.85 7.26 -10.39
CA GLU A 132 9.09 7.00 -11.60
C GLU A 132 8.20 5.76 -11.45
N VAL A 133 7.06 5.77 -12.16
CA VAL A 133 6.14 4.64 -12.21
C VAL A 133 6.67 3.62 -13.24
N ILE A 134 6.94 2.41 -12.77
CA ILE A 134 7.44 1.30 -13.61
C ILE A 134 6.32 0.35 -14.04
N ASP A 135 5.26 0.24 -13.25
CA ASP A 135 4.09 -0.60 -13.50
C ASP A 135 2.85 0.15 -12.99
N ASP A 136 1.85 0.30 -13.85
CA ASP A 136 0.60 1.03 -13.57
C ASP A 136 -0.61 0.10 -13.36
N SER A 137 -0.37 -1.22 -13.26
CA SER A 137 -1.42 -2.18 -12.91
C SER A 137 -2.01 -1.89 -11.53
N LEU A 138 -3.34 -1.98 -11.46
CA LEU A 138 -4.09 -1.72 -10.23
C LEU A 138 -3.69 -2.69 -9.13
N THR A 139 -3.58 -2.18 -7.92
CA THR A 139 -3.20 -2.92 -6.73
C THR A 139 -4.41 -3.48 -5.98
N GLY A 140 -5.62 -3.01 -6.31
CA GLY A 140 -6.87 -3.34 -5.64
C GLY A 140 -7.09 -2.54 -4.35
N GLU A 141 -6.14 -1.69 -3.96
CA GLU A 141 -6.22 -0.83 -2.78
C GLU A 141 -6.45 0.62 -3.22
N VAL A 142 -7.61 1.17 -2.89
CA VAL A 142 -8.11 2.44 -3.47
C VAL A 142 -7.12 3.60 -3.29
N LEU A 143 -6.43 3.68 -2.15
CA LEU A 143 -5.47 4.76 -1.87
C LEU A 143 -4.16 4.60 -2.65
N LEU A 144 -3.69 3.36 -2.85
CA LEU A 144 -2.50 3.08 -3.65
C LEU A 144 -2.78 3.37 -5.12
N ASP A 145 -3.95 2.97 -5.62
CA ASP A 145 -4.33 3.16 -7.03
C ASP A 145 -4.55 4.65 -7.37
N GLU A 146 -5.13 5.42 -6.45
CA GLU A 146 -5.26 6.87 -6.59
C GLU A 146 -3.88 7.56 -6.61
N ALA A 147 -2.99 7.20 -5.69
CA ALA A 147 -1.62 7.72 -5.67
C ALA A 147 -0.85 7.36 -6.95
N LEU A 148 -0.95 6.10 -7.40
CA LEU A 148 -0.30 5.60 -8.61
C LEU A 148 -0.79 6.34 -9.86
N LYS A 149 -2.10 6.61 -9.95
CA LYS A 149 -2.68 7.41 -11.03
C LYS A 149 -2.13 8.84 -11.06
N MET A 150 -2.03 9.49 -9.90
CA MET A 150 -1.44 10.84 -9.79
C MET A 150 0.03 10.85 -10.18
N MET A 151 0.80 9.85 -9.73
CA MET A 151 2.22 9.68 -10.07
C MET A 151 2.45 9.49 -11.56
N LYS A 152 1.56 8.74 -12.23
CA LYS A 152 1.67 8.48 -13.66
C LYS A 152 1.37 9.71 -14.52
N GLN A 153 0.45 10.56 -14.09
CA GLN A 153 -0.01 11.74 -14.84
C GLN A 153 0.87 12.97 -14.62
N SER A 154 1.75 12.93 -13.62
CA SER A 154 2.67 14.01 -13.28
C SER A 154 4.05 13.81 -13.87
N GLU A 155 4.81 14.90 -13.87
CA GLU A 155 6.27 14.84 -13.97
C GLU A 155 6.88 14.04 -12.82
N LYS A 156 8.10 13.55 -13.03
CA LYS A 156 8.85 12.86 -11.98
C LYS A 156 9.17 13.84 -10.86
N MET A 157 8.85 13.45 -9.63
CA MET A 157 9.07 14.26 -8.43
C MET A 157 9.74 13.45 -7.35
N SER A 158 10.31 14.13 -6.37
CA SER A 158 11.00 13.50 -5.25
C SER A 158 10.04 12.75 -4.32
N VAL A 159 10.59 11.79 -3.56
CA VAL A 159 9.84 11.07 -2.50
C VAL A 159 9.25 12.05 -1.49
N SER A 160 10.03 13.03 -1.02
CA SER A 160 9.57 14.10 -0.12
C SER A 160 8.37 14.85 -0.71
N SER A 161 8.49 15.31 -1.97
CA SER A 161 7.45 16.07 -2.65
C SER A 161 6.14 15.29 -2.78
N TRP A 162 6.21 13.98 -3.08
CA TRP A 162 5.02 13.14 -3.16
C TRP A 162 4.31 12.98 -1.82
N ILE A 163 5.06 12.81 -0.74
CA ILE A 163 4.49 12.71 0.61
C ILE A 163 3.84 14.04 1.02
N ASP A 164 4.48 15.18 0.74
CA ASP A 164 3.93 16.52 1.01
C ASP A 164 2.65 16.79 0.21
N LEU A 165 2.66 16.46 -1.09
CA LEU A 165 1.51 16.60 -1.98
C LEU A 165 0.31 15.79 -1.50
N MET A 166 0.52 14.51 -1.20
CA MET A 166 -0.55 13.61 -0.75
C MET A 166 -1.06 13.95 0.65
N SER A 167 -0.26 14.64 1.46
CA SER A 167 -0.63 15.12 2.80
C SER A 167 -1.34 16.48 2.74
N GLY A 168 -1.05 17.29 1.72
CA GLY A 168 -1.55 18.65 1.57
C GLY A 168 -0.64 19.72 2.21
N GLU A 169 0.62 19.38 2.48
CA GLU A 169 1.63 20.26 3.11
C GLU A 169 2.33 21.18 2.10
N THR A 170 2.02 21.04 0.81
CA THR A 170 2.63 21.86 -0.24
C THR A 170 1.87 23.17 -0.49
N TRP A 171 2.61 24.22 -0.83
CA TRP A 171 2.06 25.51 -1.29
C TRP A 171 1.80 25.57 -2.80
N ASN A 172 2.02 24.48 -3.54
CA ASN A 172 1.83 24.45 -4.99
C ASN A 172 0.33 24.43 -5.37
N LEU A 173 -0.22 25.61 -5.67
CA LEU A 173 -1.62 25.80 -6.07
C LEU A 173 -2.04 24.95 -7.29
N MET A 174 -1.13 24.70 -8.23
CA MET A 174 -1.42 23.89 -9.43
C MET A 174 -1.63 22.41 -9.10
N LYS A 175 -1.13 21.96 -7.93
CA LYS A 175 -1.20 20.56 -7.47
C LYS A 175 -2.02 20.40 -6.19
N ILE A 176 -2.87 21.37 -5.85
CA ILE A 176 -3.73 21.30 -4.65
C ILE A 176 -4.71 20.12 -4.66
N GLY A 177 -5.02 19.59 -5.85
CA GLY A 177 -5.87 18.40 -6.02
C GLY A 177 -5.20 17.07 -5.67
N TYR A 178 -3.91 17.07 -5.31
CA TYR A 178 -3.13 15.84 -5.08
C TYR A 178 -3.27 15.32 -3.63
N GLN A 179 -3.89 16.11 -2.75
CA GLN A 179 -4.13 15.70 -1.37
C GLN A 179 -5.12 14.53 -1.32
N LEU A 180 -4.69 13.43 -0.71
CA LEU A 180 -5.57 12.28 -0.46
C LEU A 180 -6.56 12.63 0.64
N LYS A 181 -7.86 12.55 0.31
CA LYS A 181 -8.97 12.88 1.21
C LYS A 181 -9.56 11.62 1.86
N GLN A 182 -10.10 11.81 3.07
CA GLN A 182 -10.81 10.76 3.83
C GLN A 182 -9.97 9.48 4.02
N VAL A 183 -8.66 9.63 4.20
CA VAL A 183 -7.72 8.50 4.31
C VAL A 183 -8.11 7.59 5.48
N ARG A 184 -8.45 8.18 6.63
CA ARG A 184 -8.86 7.43 7.82
C ARG A 184 -10.09 6.57 7.56
N GLU A 185 -11.14 7.15 7.00
CA GLU A 185 -12.42 6.48 6.74
C GLU A 185 -12.26 5.38 5.70
N ARG A 186 -11.46 5.64 4.65
CA ARG A 186 -11.18 4.67 3.58
C ARG A 186 -10.35 3.49 4.08
N LEU A 187 -9.34 3.72 4.92
CA LEU A 187 -8.58 2.64 5.56
C LEU A 187 -9.45 1.85 6.53
N ALA A 188 -10.31 2.51 7.32
CA ALA A 188 -11.24 1.82 8.20
C ALA A 188 -12.21 0.93 7.41
N LYS A 189 -12.73 1.43 6.27
CA LYS A 189 -13.56 0.64 5.36
C LYS A 189 -12.80 -0.56 4.80
N GLY A 190 -11.56 -0.39 4.34
CA GLY A 190 -10.71 -1.50 3.88
C GLY A 190 -10.52 -2.58 4.94
N LEU A 191 -10.29 -2.18 6.19
CA LEU A 191 -10.18 -3.10 7.32
C LEU A 191 -11.51 -3.81 7.67
N VAL A 192 -12.66 -3.17 7.45
CA VAL A 192 -13.98 -3.82 7.59
C VAL A 192 -14.19 -4.84 6.47
N ASP A 193 -13.90 -4.48 5.23
CA ASP A 193 -14.03 -5.37 4.07
C ASP A 193 -13.10 -6.61 4.19
N LYS A 194 -11.95 -6.45 4.86
CA LYS A 194 -11.00 -7.53 5.21
C LYS A 194 -11.40 -8.37 6.44
N GLY A 195 -12.49 -7.99 7.13
CA GLY A 195 -13.01 -8.68 8.32
C GLY A 195 -12.24 -8.44 9.61
N ILE A 196 -11.33 -7.45 9.64
CA ILE A 196 -10.54 -7.12 10.84
C ILE A 196 -11.32 -6.24 11.80
N LEU A 197 -12.05 -5.27 11.24
CA LEU A 197 -12.99 -4.43 11.96
C LEU A 197 -14.42 -4.87 11.65
N ARG A 198 -15.35 -4.56 12.55
CA ARG A 198 -16.79 -4.64 12.28
C ARG A 198 -17.40 -3.26 12.37
N THR A 199 -18.49 -3.03 11.66
CA THR A 199 -19.24 -1.78 11.78
C THR A 199 -20.29 -1.92 12.87
N GLU A 200 -20.17 -1.09 13.91
CA GLU A 200 -21.17 -0.95 14.96
C GLU A 200 -21.77 0.45 14.93
N LYS A 201 -23.10 0.52 14.98
CA LYS A 201 -23.83 1.78 15.14
C LYS A 201 -23.93 2.09 16.63
N ARG A 202 -23.26 3.15 17.09
CA ARG A 202 -23.42 3.65 18.46
C ARG A 202 -24.40 4.81 18.48
N ASN A 203 -25.45 4.66 19.27
CA ASN A 203 -26.47 5.69 19.41
C ASN A 203 -26.04 6.63 20.55
N PHE A 204 -25.86 7.90 20.21
CA PHE A 204 -25.72 8.98 21.19
C PHE A 204 -27.07 9.68 21.34
N LEU A 205 -27.24 10.45 22.42
CA LEU A 205 -28.51 11.12 22.72
C LEU A 205 -29.06 11.97 21.56
N LEU A 206 -28.17 12.53 20.72
CA LEU A 206 -28.52 13.48 19.67
C LEU A 206 -28.21 13.00 18.25
N PHE A 207 -27.47 11.90 18.08
CA PHE A 207 -27.06 11.40 16.77
C PHE A 207 -26.54 9.97 16.89
N ASP A 208 -26.49 9.27 15.76
CA ASP A 208 -25.85 7.97 15.67
C ASP A 208 -24.48 8.10 15.00
N MET A 209 -23.49 7.38 15.52
CA MET A 209 -22.13 7.36 14.98
C MET A 209 -21.76 5.93 14.59
N ALA A 210 -21.28 5.77 13.35
CA ALA A 210 -20.64 4.52 12.94
C ALA A 210 -19.27 4.42 13.63
N THR A 211 -19.06 3.31 14.34
CA THR A 211 -17.79 2.97 14.99
C THR A 211 -17.28 1.65 14.45
N HIS A 212 -15.95 1.48 14.45
CA HIS A 212 -15.31 0.32 13.82
C HIS A 212 -14.45 -0.45 14.82
N PRO A 213 -15.04 -1.11 15.84
CA PRO A 213 -14.27 -1.90 16.80
C PRO A 213 -13.61 -3.12 16.15
N VAL A 214 -12.54 -3.62 16.79
CA VAL A 214 -11.77 -4.76 16.31
C VAL A 214 -12.60 -6.04 16.45
N ALA A 215 -12.85 -6.72 15.33
CA ALA A 215 -13.54 -8.00 15.26
C ALA A 215 -12.55 -9.17 15.40
N ASP A 216 -11.46 -9.15 14.62
CA ASP A 216 -10.36 -10.11 14.71
C ASP A 216 -9.23 -9.55 15.57
N GLY A 217 -9.23 -9.90 16.86
CA GLY A 217 -8.14 -9.53 17.77
C GLY A 217 -6.80 -10.21 17.43
N GLY A 218 -6.82 -11.31 16.67
CA GLY A 218 -5.63 -12.06 16.27
C GLY A 218 -4.70 -11.24 15.38
N ALA A 219 -5.25 -10.45 14.46
CA ALA A 219 -4.48 -9.54 13.61
C ALA A 219 -3.63 -8.57 14.41
N LYS A 220 -4.26 -7.96 15.42
CA LYS A 220 -3.61 -6.95 16.23
C LYS A 220 -2.59 -7.57 17.20
N GLU A 221 -2.90 -8.73 17.77
CA GLU A 221 -1.95 -9.41 18.65
C GLU A 221 -0.73 -9.95 17.90
N GLU A 222 -0.93 -10.44 16.66
CA GLU A 222 0.18 -10.81 15.77
C GLU A 222 1.10 -9.61 15.52
N LEU A 223 0.51 -8.45 15.19
CA LEU A 223 1.26 -7.23 14.95
C LEU A 223 2.03 -6.74 16.19
N ARG A 224 1.38 -6.72 17.36
CA ARG A 224 2.04 -6.39 18.64
C ARG A 224 3.20 -7.33 18.94
N ARG A 225 3.00 -8.65 18.74
CA ARG A 225 4.04 -9.66 18.91
C ARG A 225 5.21 -9.42 17.94
N ARG A 226 4.93 -9.10 16.67
CA ARG A 226 5.96 -8.81 15.66
C ARG A 226 6.80 -7.57 16.02
N VAL A 227 6.14 -6.49 16.46
CA VAL A 227 6.81 -5.28 16.98
C VAL A 227 7.71 -5.63 18.17
N ARG A 228 7.17 -6.33 19.18
CA ARG A 228 7.95 -6.75 20.36
C ARG A 228 9.12 -7.64 19.98
N ASN A 229 8.94 -8.57 19.05
CA ASN A 229 10.01 -9.47 18.62
C ASN A 229 11.17 -8.68 17.99
N ILE A 230 10.89 -7.73 17.11
CA ILE A 230 11.90 -6.90 16.44
C ILE A 230 12.67 -6.02 17.43
N LEU A 231 11.98 -5.49 18.44
CA LEU A 231 12.54 -4.50 19.37
C LEU A 231 13.13 -5.07 20.65
N THR A 232 12.99 -6.37 20.92
CA THR A 232 13.45 -6.97 22.19
C THR A 232 14.31 -8.21 22.02
N GLN A 233 14.12 -8.99 20.96
CA GLN A 233 14.82 -10.25 20.79
C GLN A 233 16.22 -10.03 20.22
N ARG A 234 17.20 -10.75 20.76
CA ARG A 234 18.56 -10.78 20.20
C ARG A 234 18.59 -11.35 18.78
N THR A 235 17.79 -12.39 18.55
CA THR A 235 17.61 -13.00 17.23
C THR A 235 16.15 -12.91 16.84
N VAL A 236 15.88 -12.16 15.77
CA VAL A 236 14.53 -11.94 15.27
C VAL A 236 14.16 -13.07 14.33
N VAL A 237 13.12 -13.82 14.69
CA VAL A 237 12.51 -14.85 13.85
C VAL A 237 11.06 -14.48 13.60
N ILE A 238 10.69 -14.35 12.34
CA ILE A 238 9.33 -13.98 11.92
C ILE A 238 8.62 -15.23 11.39
N ASN A 239 7.77 -15.82 12.24
CA ASN A 239 6.94 -16.96 11.85
C ASN A 239 5.89 -16.53 10.81
N GLY A 240 5.55 -17.42 9.87
CA GLY A 240 4.44 -17.23 8.95
C GLY A 240 3.12 -17.00 9.67
N SER A 241 2.30 -16.08 9.15
CA SER A 241 0.93 -15.87 9.60
C SER A 241 0.03 -15.58 8.40
N GLN A 242 -1.29 -15.59 8.61
CA GLN A 242 -2.24 -15.16 7.56
C GLN A 242 -2.05 -13.70 7.12
N PHE A 243 -1.39 -12.88 7.96
CA PHE A 243 -1.16 -11.45 7.70
C PHE A 243 0.22 -11.21 7.08
N LEU A 244 1.18 -12.07 7.37
CA LEU A 244 2.53 -12.05 6.80
C LEU A 244 2.94 -13.47 6.36
N PRO A 245 2.53 -13.88 5.15
CA PRO A 245 2.84 -15.20 4.60
C PRO A 245 4.34 -15.48 4.48
N GLU A 246 4.75 -16.75 4.54
CA GLU A 246 6.18 -17.12 4.49
C GLU A 246 6.83 -16.92 3.12
N ASN A 247 6.03 -17.01 2.06
CA ASN A 247 6.42 -16.83 0.67
C ASN A 247 6.49 -15.36 0.24
N LEU A 248 6.15 -14.42 1.12
CA LEU A 248 6.22 -12.99 0.82
C LEU A 248 7.69 -12.55 0.70
N ASP A 249 7.99 -11.68 -0.27
CA ASP A 249 9.30 -11.07 -0.40
C ASP A 249 9.49 -9.93 0.64
N PHE A 250 10.74 -9.70 1.07
CA PHE A 250 11.11 -8.59 1.96
C PHE A 250 10.37 -8.58 3.31
N ARG A 251 10.09 -9.74 3.91
CA ARG A 251 9.33 -9.85 5.17
C ARG A 251 10.01 -9.13 6.32
N TYR A 252 11.33 -9.25 6.43
CA TYR A 252 12.09 -8.58 7.48
C TYR A 252 12.12 -7.08 7.23
N LEU A 253 12.45 -6.65 6.01
CA LEU A 253 12.48 -5.23 5.65
C LEU A 253 11.12 -4.55 5.80
N ARG A 254 10.01 -5.19 5.38
CA ARG A 254 8.65 -4.68 5.59
C ARG A 254 8.31 -4.53 7.06
N SER A 255 8.74 -5.47 7.90
CA SER A 255 8.48 -5.40 9.34
C SER A 255 9.29 -4.31 10.03
N VAL A 256 10.55 -4.07 9.60
CA VAL A 256 11.34 -2.91 10.04
C VAL A 256 10.66 -1.61 9.61
N CYS A 257 10.21 -1.51 8.36
CA CYS A 257 9.49 -0.34 7.85
C CYS A 257 8.20 -0.06 8.63
N MET A 258 7.44 -1.12 8.99
CA MET A 258 6.25 -0.99 9.83
C MET A 258 6.58 -0.42 11.21
N VAL A 259 7.65 -0.88 11.86
CA VAL A 259 8.08 -0.37 13.17
C VAL A 259 8.53 1.09 13.08
N CYS A 260 9.35 1.43 12.08
CA CYS A 260 9.80 2.80 11.81
C CYS A 260 8.63 3.74 11.49
N ALA A 261 7.65 3.29 10.69
CA ALA A 261 6.45 4.07 10.39
C ALA A 261 5.55 4.26 11.62
N ALA A 262 5.39 3.22 12.46
CA ALA A 262 4.65 3.31 13.71
C ALA A 262 5.30 4.27 14.71
N TYR A 263 6.63 4.33 14.71
CA TYR A 263 7.40 5.30 15.49
C TYR A 263 7.13 6.74 15.01
N ALA A 264 7.33 6.99 13.71
CA ALA A 264 7.11 8.30 13.10
C ALA A 264 5.63 8.77 13.21
N ALA A 265 4.69 7.84 13.25
CA ALA A 265 3.27 8.10 13.46
C ALA A 265 2.87 8.31 14.94
N ASN A 266 3.80 8.21 15.90
CA ASN A 266 3.54 8.28 17.34
C ASN A 266 2.51 7.24 17.85
N VAL A 267 2.49 6.05 17.24
CA VAL A 267 1.59 4.95 17.66
C VAL A 267 2.34 3.71 18.16
N LEU A 268 3.67 3.68 18.09
CA LEU A 268 4.50 2.56 18.52
C LEU A 268 4.30 2.20 20.01
N GLU A 269 4.13 3.20 20.88
CA GLU A 269 3.96 2.97 22.33
C GLU A 269 2.78 2.06 22.65
N ASN A 270 1.71 2.12 21.85
CA ASN A 270 0.52 1.29 22.04
C ASN A 270 0.84 -0.21 21.97
N ALA A 271 1.83 -0.61 21.18
CA ALA A 271 2.28 -2.00 21.06
C ALA A 271 3.16 -2.45 22.24
N LEU A 272 3.82 -1.50 22.91
CA LEU A 272 4.76 -1.72 24.00
C LEU A 272 4.13 -1.49 25.38
N SER A 273 2.85 -1.13 25.44
CA SER A 273 2.12 -0.76 26.66
C SER A 273 2.16 -1.80 27.78
N THR A 274 2.35 -3.08 27.46
CA THR A 274 2.46 -4.17 28.44
C THR A 274 3.88 -4.34 29.01
N MET A 275 4.85 -3.58 28.53
CA MET A 275 6.26 -3.67 28.93
C MET A 275 6.60 -2.66 30.04
N GLY A 276 7.56 -3.02 30.90
CA GLY A 276 8.10 -2.10 31.91
C GLY A 276 8.75 -0.86 31.28
N HIS A 277 8.84 0.23 32.05
CA HIS A 277 9.36 1.53 31.59
C HIS A 277 10.75 1.42 30.94
N GLU A 278 11.70 0.76 31.60
CA GLU A 278 13.07 0.58 31.08
C GLU A 278 13.11 -0.22 29.77
N ALA A 279 12.28 -1.25 29.65
CA ALA A 279 12.19 -2.04 28.43
C ALA A 279 11.56 -1.26 27.26
N ARG A 280 10.65 -0.32 27.56
CA ARG A 280 10.09 0.60 26.56
C ARG A 280 11.14 1.57 26.06
N GLU A 281 11.88 2.22 26.96
CA GLU A 281 12.97 3.14 26.57
C GLU A 281 14.02 2.44 25.69
N ARG A 282 14.41 1.21 26.05
CA ARG A 282 15.30 0.40 25.21
C ARG A 282 14.71 0.09 23.82
N ALA A 283 13.41 -0.19 23.75
CA ALA A 283 12.72 -0.44 22.47
C ALA A 283 12.63 0.81 21.59
N PHE A 284 12.47 2.00 22.19
CA PHE A 284 12.51 3.28 21.47
C PHE A 284 13.92 3.57 20.94
N ALA A 285 14.95 3.47 21.77
CA ALA A 285 16.34 3.64 21.35
C ALA A 285 16.73 2.65 20.23
N GLN A 286 16.26 1.39 20.33
CA GLN A 286 16.43 0.40 19.28
C GLN A 286 15.73 0.81 17.97
N THR A 287 14.57 1.46 18.05
CA THR A 287 13.84 1.93 16.87
C THR A 287 14.58 3.11 16.21
N ASP A 288 15.16 4.01 16.99
CA ASP A 288 16.03 5.09 16.49
C ASP A 288 17.25 4.53 15.75
N GLU A 289 17.92 3.53 16.33
CA GLU A 289 19.05 2.84 15.67
C GLU A 289 18.61 2.19 14.34
N LEU A 290 17.50 1.44 14.33
CA LEU A 290 16.95 0.87 13.10
C LEU A 290 16.62 1.95 12.07
N LEU A 291 15.96 3.03 12.48
CA LEU A 291 15.61 4.10 11.56
C LEU A 291 16.86 4.78 10.97
N ALA A 292 17.91 4.98 11.76
CA ALA A 292 19.18 5.53 11.31
C ALA A 292 19.90 4.59 10.32
N ASP A 293 19.93 3.30 10.61
CA ASP A 293 20.63 2.30 9.78
C ASP A 293 19.90 2.03 8.45
N TYR A 294 18.57 2.02 8.46
CA TYR A 294 17.75 1.71 7.27
C TYR A 294 17.33 2.95 6.46
N SER A 295 17.63 4.18 6.93
CA SER A 295 17.41 5.43 6.18
C SER A 295 18.58 5.83 5.27
N GLN A 296 19.61 4.98 5.14
CA GLN A 296 20.75 5.19 4.26
C GLN A 296 20.90 4.03 3.25
N TRP A 297 21.36 4.34 2.04
CA TRP A 297 21.63 3.35 1.00
C TRP A 297 23.14 3.24 0.73
N PRO A 298 23.71 2.02 0.65
CA PRO A 298 23.10 0.72 0.96
C PRO A 298 22.73 0.60 2.44
N PHE A 299 21.78 -0.26 2.79
CA PHE A 299 21.37 -0.43 4.19
C PHE A 299 22.56 -0.75 5.11
N GLY A 300 22.51 -0.20 6.32
CA GLY A 300 23.58 -0.31 7.31
C GLY A 300 24.04 -1.75 7.54
N LYS A 301 25.35 -1.98 7.45
CA LYS A 301 25.98 -3.29 7.73
C LYS A 301 26.26 -3.52 9.23
N LYS A 302 25.92 -2.58 10.09
CA LYS A 302 26.24 -2.65 11.52
C LYS A 302 25.10 -3.36 12.25
N ALA A 303 25.44 -4.33 13.08
CA ALA A 303 24.50 -4.81 14.09
C ALA A 303 24.28 -3.68 15.09
N THR A 304 23.04 -3.53 15.55
CA THR A 304 22.64 -2.58 16.60
C THR A 304 23.57 -2.71 17.81
N GLY A 305 23.95 -1.58 18.39
CA GLY A 305 25.00 -1.52 19.43
C GLY A 305 24.63 -2.35 20.67
N ASN A 306 23.34 -2.59 20.86
CA ASN A 306 22.75 -3.21 22.04
C ASN A 306 22.47 -4.71 21.87
N GLY A 307 22.81 -5.30 20.72
CA GLY A 307 22.67 -6.74 20.44
C GLY A 307 21.24 -7.22 20.18
N ILE A 308 20.25 -6.32 20.09
CA ILE A 308 18.86 -6.63 19.75
C ILE A 308 18.71 -6.70 18.22
N GLY A 309 18.18 -7.80 17.69
CA GLY A 309 18.06 -7.99 16.24
C GLY A 309 19.41 -8.13 15.54
N ALA A 310 20.38 -8.78 16.19
CA ALA A 310 21.74 -8.97 15.67
C ALA A 310 21.78 -9.67 14.30
N ASN A 311 20.77 -10.47 13.96
CA ASN A 311 20.65 -11.14 12.68
C ASN A 311 19.95 -10.31 11.59
N LEU A 312 19.30 -9.18 11.92
CA LEU A 312 18.53 -8.37 10.97
C LEU A 312 19.37 -7.89 9.76
N PRO A 313 20.58 -7.35 9.94
CA PRO A 313 21.38 -6.89 8.79
C PRO A 313 21.70 -8.03 7.82
N GLN A 314 21.97 -9.24 8.34
CA GLN A 314 22.28 -10.40 7.51
C GLN A 314 21.04 -10.86 6.73
N VAL A 315 19.91 -11.08 7.41
CA VAL A 315 18.70 -11.59 6.74
C VAL A 315 18.14 -10.58 5.72
N ILE A 316 18.23 -9.28 5.98
CA ILE A 316 17.80 -8.26 5.03
C ILE A 316 18.76 -8.17 3.84
N ALA A 317 20.07 -8.31 4.06
CA ALA A 317 21.03 -8.40 2.96
C ALA A 317 20.77 -9.64 2.07
N GLU A 318 20.39 -10.76 2.67
CA GLU A 318 19.97 -11.96 1.95
C GLU A 318 18.70 -11.71 1.12
N GLU A 319 17.66 -11.08 1.69
CA GLU A 319 16.43 -10.69 0.98
C GLU A 319 16.72 -9.81 -0.25
N ILE A 320 17.62 -8.84 -0.12
CA ILE A 320 18.01 -7.94 -1.21
C ILE A 320 18.85 -8.67 -2.25
N SER A 321 19.76 -9.53 -1.82
CA SER A 321 20.61 -10.32 -2.72
C SER A 321 19.81 -11.31 -3.58
N LYS A 322 18.66 -11.77 -3.07
CA LYS A 322 17.70 -12.61 -3.79
C LYS A 322 16.94 -11.83 -4.87
N SER A 323 16.76 -10.52 -4.68
CA SER A 323 15.95 -9.64 -5.54
C SER A 323 16.77 -8.48 -6.10
N LYS A 324 17.90 -8.78 -6.77
CA LYS A 324 18.82 -7.76 -7.33
C LYS A 324 18.18 -6.85 -8.36
N ASP A 325 17.15 -7.34 -9.04
CA ASP A 325 16.33 -6.60 -10.00
C ASP A 325 15.51 -5.47 -9.34
N LYS A 326 15.32 -5.52 -8.01
CA LYS A 326 14.52 -4.56 -7.24
C LYS A 326 15.34 -3.52 -6.47
N GLU A 327 16.63 -3.34 -6.80
CA GLU A 327 17.53 -2.42 -6.09
C GLU A 327 17.01 -0.98 -6.05
N LEU A 328 16.50 -0.47 -7.18
CA LEU A 328 16.00 0.90 -7.29
C LEU A 328 14.71 1.12 -6.49
N GLN A 329 13.91 0.08 -6.30
CA GLN A 329 12.71 0.09 -5.47
C GLN A 329 13.10 0.13 -3.99
N MET A 330 14.14 -0.62 -3.59
CA MET A 330 14.66 -0.57 -2.22
C MET A 330 15.31 0.78 -1.90
N GLU A 331 15.87 1.47 -2.89
CA GLU A 331 16.34 2.86 -2.73
C GLU A 331 15.16 3.82 -2.41
N VAL A 332 13.95 3.58 -2.93
CA VAL A 332 12.71 4.30 -2.55
C VAL A 332 12.34 4.04 -1.09
N VAL A 333 12.51 2.80 -0.62
CA VAL A 333 12.27 2.44 0.79
C VAL A 333 13.17 3.25 1.71
N VAL A 334 14.47 3.31 1.41
CA VAL A 334 15.43 4.16 2.13
C VAL A 334 15.01 5.62 2.15
N ALA A 335 14.64 6.16 0.99
CA ALA A 335 14.22 7.55 0.87
C ALA A 335 13.00 7.89 1.73
N CYS A 336 12.02 6.98 1.80
CA CYS A 336 10.86 7.16 2.66
C CYS A 336 11.23 7.08 4.16
N LEU A 337 12.10 6.16 4.55
CA LEU A 337 12.59 6.10 5.94
C LEU A 337 13.39 7.36 6.32
N SER A 338 14.14 7.93 5.37
CA SER A 338 14.82 9.23 5.54
C SER A 338 13.85 10.42 5.64
N VAL A 339 12.60 10.29 5.21
CA VAL A 339 11.56 11.29 5.49
C VAL A 339 11.07 11.15 6.93
N PHE A 340 10.89 9.90 7.40
CA PHE A 340 10.47 9.64 8.79
C PHE A 340 11.46 10.14 9.83
N THR A 341 12.77 10.15 9.57
CA THR A 341 13.77 10.75 10.48
C THR A 341 13.62 12.25 10.66
N ARG A 342 12.94 12.94 9.74
CA ARG A 342 12.78 14.41 9.75
C ARG A 342 11.38 14.83 10.21
N LEU A 343 10.51 13.88 10.55
CA LEU A 343 9.11 14.16 10.86
C LEU A 343 8.97 14.97 12.15
N ASP A 344 9.84 14.75 13.14
CA ASP A 344 9.90 15.56 14.37
C ASP A 344 10.31 17.03 14.14
N SER A 345 10.85 17.36 12.95
CA SER A 345 11.23 18.74 12.59
C SER A 345 10.18 19.46 11.72
N LEU A 346 9.11 18.76 11.32
CA LEU A 346 8.03 19.31 10.48
C LEU A 346 6.85 19.87 11.31
N LEU A 347 6.84 19.60 12.63
CA LEU A 347 5.94 20.21 13.62
C LEU A 347 6.70 21.21 14.49
#